data_AF-A0AAJ5ZG91-F1
#
_entry.id   AF-A0AAJ5ZG91-F1
#
_cell.length_a   1.000
_cell.length_b   1.000
_cell.length_c   1.000
_cell.angle_alpha   90.00
_cell.angle_beta   90.00
_cell.angle_gamma   90.00
#
_symmetry.space_group_name_H-M   'P 1'
#
loop_
_entity.id
_entity.type
_entity.pdbx_description
1 polymer ?
#
loop_
_entity_poly.entity_id
_entity_poly.type
_entity_poly.pdbx_seq_one_letter_code
_entity_poly.pdbx_strand_id
1 'polypeptide(L)'
;MHKTIQESLKVGWVVIGVLAIMTLAEFIVAVAVENKTMLFTLLLIVGLLKAWLIIQYFMHFGQLWEHVSEAWYGMISDDPEADREED
;
A
#
# COMPACT_ATOMS: atom_id res chain seq x y z
N MET A 1 -20.61 12.94 -14.15
CA MET A 1 -19.63 11.88 -13.80
C MET A 1 -19.39 11.92 -12.29
N HIS A 2 -20.17 11.19 -11.48
CA HIS A 2 -20.22 11.37 -10.02
C HIS A 2 -20.19 10.05 -9.21
N LYS A 3 -19.78 8.93 -9.83
CA LYS A 3 -19.87 7.58 -9.23
C LYS A 3 -18.56 6.99 -8.71
N THR A 4 -17.41 7.55 -9.04
CA THR A 4 -16.09 6.93 -8.75
C THR A 4 -15.69 7.00 -7.27
N ILE A 5 -16.00 8.09 -6.57
CA ILE A 5 -15.56 8.27 -5.17
C ILE A 5 -16.31 7.33 -4.20
N GLN A 6 -17.58 7.03 -4.47
CA GLN A 6 -18.39 6.16 -3.62
C GLN A 6 -17.90 4.70 -3.62
N GLU A 7 -17.34 4.23 -4.73
CA GLU A 7 -16.84 2.86 -4.85
C GLU A 7 -15.48 2.72 -4.14
N SER A 8 -14.57 3.68 -4.33
CA SER A 8 -13.28 3.72 -3.61
C SER A 8 -13.46 3.83 -2.08
N LEU A 9 -14.43 4.64 -1.62
CA LEU A 9 -14.74 4.74 -0.19
C LEU A 9 -15.30 3.43 0.39
N LYS A 10 -16.12 2.70 -0.38
CA LYS A 10 -16.64 1.38 0.03
C LYS A 10 -15.51 0.35 0.14
N VAL A 11 -14.58 0.34 -0.80
CA VAL A 11 -13.41 -0.54 -0.77
C VAL A 11 -12.56 -0.28 0.48
N GLY A 12 -12.26 0.99 0.79
CA GLY A 12 -11.51 1.35 2.00
C GLY A 12 -12.15 0.83 3.30
N TRP A 13 -13.48 0.97 3.44
CA TRP A 13 -14.21 0.44 4.61
C TRP A 13 -14.20 -1.09 4.69
N VAL A 14 -14.32 -1.78 3.56
CA VAL A 14 -14.23 -3.25 3.52
C VAL A 14 -12.83 -3.70 3.95
N VAL A 15 -11.77 -3.07 3.46
CA VAL A 15 -10.40 -3.44 3.81
C VAL A 15 -10.10 -3.12 5.28
N ILE A 16 -10.59 -2.00 5.83
CA ILE A 16 -10.53 -1.72 7.28
C ILE A 16 -11.21 -2.84 8.07
N GLY A 17 -12.40 -3.27 7.65
CA GLY A 17 -13.12 -4.37 8.29
C GLY A 17 -12.32 -5.68 8.29
N VAL A 18 -11.72 -6.03 7.15
CA VAL A 18 -10.86 -7.22 7.02
C VAL A 18 -9.62 -7.13 7.92
N LEU A 19 -8.94 -5.97 7.93
CA LEU A 19 -7.78 -5.75 8.77
C LEU A 19 -8.12 -5.81 10.27
N ALA A 20 -9.29 -5.29 10.67
CA ALA A 20 -9.78 -5.37 12.02
C ALA A 20 -10.03 -6.84 12.44
N ILE A 21 -10.68 -7.64 11.59
CA ILE A 21 -10.90 -9.06 11.84
C ILE A 21 -9.57 -9.82 11.95
N MET A 22 -8.61 -9.58 11.05
CA MET A 22 -7.27 -10.18 11.15
C MET A 22 -6.59 -9.81 12.47
N THR A 23 -6.72 -8.57 12.93
CA THR A 23 -6.15 -8.11 14.21
C THR A 23 -6.79 -8.80 15.40
N LEU A 24 -8.11 -9.00 15.36
CA LEU A 24 -8.81 -9.73 16.41
C LEU A 24 -8.38 -11.20 16.45
N ALA A 25 -8.24 -11.83 15.28
CA ALA A 25 -7.76 -13.21 15.19
C ALA A 25 -6.33 -13.36 15.73
N GLU A 26 -5.42 -12.43 15.41
CA GLU A 26 -4.07 -12.41 15.98
C GLU A 26 -4.10 -12.29 17.51
N PHE A 27 -4.95 -11.43 18.05
CA PHE A 27 -5.07 -11.28 19.50
C PHE A 27 -5.50 -12.59 20.16
N ILE A 28 -6.49 -13.29 19.59
CA ILE A 28 -6.93 -14.59 20.10
C ILE A 28 -5.80 -15.62 20.03
N VAL A 29 -5.08 -15.69 18.91
CA VAL A 29 -3.93 -16.60 18.74
C VAL A 29 -2.82 -16.26 19.73
N ALA A 30 -2.54 -14.98 19.95
CA ALA A 30 -1.52 -14.53 20.88
C ALA A 30 -1.83 -14.89 22.33
N VAL A 31 -3.11 -14.93 22.71
CA VAL A 31 -3.55 -15.33 24.05
C VAL A 31 -3.66 -16.85 24.19
N ALA A 32 -4.02 -17.57 23.12
CA ALA A 32 -4.27 -19.02 23.17
C ALA A 32 -3.02 -19.90 22.94
N VAL A 33 -1.97 -19.38 22.31
CA VAL A 33 -0.77 -20.15 21.97
C VAL A 33 0.37 -19.87 22.95
N GLU A 34 0.75 -20.87 23.73
CA GLU A 34 1.86 -20.76 24.69
C GLU A 34 3.25 -20.91 24.04
N ASN A 35 3.31 -21.55 22.87
CA ASN A 35 4.58 -21.78 22.16
C ASN A 35 5.08 -20.50 21.48
N LYS A 36 6.06 -19.85 22.12
CA LYS A 36 6.64 -18.57 21.71
C LYS A 36 7.21 -18.56 20.28
N THR A 37 7.87 -19.65 19.86
CA THR A 37 8.49 -19.72 18.52
C THR A 37 7.44 -19.81 17.42
N MET A 38 6.39 -20.62 17.66
CA MET A 38 5.27 -20.77 16.74
C MET A 38 4.45 -19.47 16.66
N LEU A 39 4.17 -18.86 17.81
CA LEU A 39 3.46 -17.58 17.91
C LEU A 39 4.19 -16.46 17.16
N PHE A 40 5.51 -16.33 17.36
CA PHE A 40 6.32 -15.33 16.66
C PHE A 40 6.24 -15.50 15.14
N THR A 41 6.42 -16.73 14.64
CA THR A 41 6.37 -17.01 13.20
C THR A 41 4.99 -16.69 12.60
N LEU A 42 3.92 -17.07 13.29
CA LEU A 42 2.55 -16.79 12.86
C LEU A 42 2.25 -15.29 12.79
N LEU A 43 2.57 -14.54 13.85
CA LEU A 43 2.36 -13.09 13.88
C LEU A 43 3.24 -12.36 12.85
N LEU A 44 4.46 -12.84 12.60
CA LEU A 44 5.32 -12.28 11.58
C LEU A 44 4.73 -12.46 10.17
N ILE A 45 4.24 -13.66 9.85
CA ILE A 45 3.58 -13.93 8.57
C ILE A 45 2.33 -13.07 8.40
N VAL A 46 1.47 -13.00 9.43
CA VAL A 46 0.24 -12.22 9.38
C VAL A 46 0.54 -10.71 9.27
N GLY A 47 1.57 -10.23 9.97
CA GLY A 47 2.05 -8.84 9.84
C GLY A 47 2.52 -8.50 8.43
N LEU A 48 3.26 -9.41 7.77
CA LEU A 48 3.67 -9.22 6.37
C LEU A 48 2.48 -9.23 5.42
N LEU A 49 1.51 -10.13 5.62
CA LEU A 49 0.27 -10.16 4.84
C LEU A 49 -0.52 -8.85 4.99
N LYS A 50 -0.61 -8.29 6.22
CA LYS A 50 -1.23 -6.98 6.43
C LYS A 50 -0.49 -5.87 5.73
N ALA A 51 0.84 -5.83 5.84
CA ALA A 51 1.65 -4.81 5.17
C ALA A 51 1.42 -4.85 3.66
N TRP A 52 1.42 -6.05 3.06
CA TRP A 52 1.12 -6.23 1.64
C TRP A 52 -0.30 -5.77 1.28
N LEU A 53 -1.31 -6.13 2.09
CA LEU A 53 -2.70 -5.69 1.89
C LEU A 53 -2.81 -4.15 1.97
N ILE A 54 -2.14 -3.52 2.93
CA ILE A 54 -2.16 -2.06 3.08
C ILE A 54 -1.50 -1.38 1.88
N ILE A 55 -0.37 -1.90 1.41
CA ILE A 55 0.32 -1.38 0.21
C ILE A 55 -0.58 -1.50 -1.02
N GLN A 56 -1.30 -2.61 -1.19
CA GLN A 56 -2.13 -2.81 -2.37
C GLN A 56 -3.40 -1.95 -2.38
N TYR A 57 -4.05 -1.78 -1.22
CA TYR A 57 -5.38 -1.18 -1.13
C TYR A 57 -5.41 0.27 -0.62
N PHE A 58 -4.49 0.66 0.28
CA PHE A 58 -4.45 2.01 0.86
C PHE A 58 -3.43 2.90 0.21
N MET A 59 -2.23 2.38 -0.06
CA MET A 59 -1.28 3.10 -0.89
C MET A 59 -1.75 2.93 -2.33
N HIS A 60 -2.39 3.94 -2.92
CA HIS A 60 -2.67 3.97 -4.36
C HIS A 60 -1.36 4.09 -5.14
N PHE A 61 -0.49 3.07 -5.05
CA PHE A 61 0.84 3.03 -5.63
C PHE A 61 0.76 3.22 -7.14
N GLY A 62 -0.31 2.73 -7.78
CA GLY A 62 -0.56 2.93 -9.21
C GLY A 62 -0.79 4.40 -9.63
N GLN A 63 -1.33 5.27 -8.76
CA GLN A 63 -1.60 6.67 -9.12
C GLN A 63 -0.46 7.62 -8.73
N LEU A 64 0.28 7.31 -7.67
CA LEU A 64 1.43 8.12 -7.22
C LEU A 64 2.71 7.78 -8.00
N TRP A 65 2.87 6.56 -8.51
CA TRP A 65 4.07 6.16 -9.25
C TRP A 65 4.18 6.84 -10.63
N GLU A 66 3.06 7.11 -11.28
CA GLU A 66 3.04 7.79 -12.59
C GLU A 66 3.59 9.22 -12.48
N HIS A 67 3.11 9.99 -11.50
CA HIS A 67 3.60 11.36 -11.25
C HIS A 67 5.05 11.39 -10.73
N VAL A 68 5.44 10.43 -9.88
CA VAL A 68 6.81 10.37 -9.35
C VAL A 68 7.80 9.95 -10.45
N SER A 69 7.43 9.01 -11.32
CA SER A 69 8.25 8.59 -12.46
C SER A 69 8.44 9.72 -13.47
N GLU A 70 7.39 10.48 -13.76
CA GLU A 70 7.44 11.61 -14.69
C GLU A 70 8.30 12.77 -14.14
N ALA A 71 8.15 13.10 -12.85
CA ALA A 71 8.99 14.10 -12.19
C ALA A 71 10.47 13.69 -12.10
N TRP A 72 10.75 12.40 -11.90
CA TRP A 72 12.13 11.89 -11.83
C TRP A 72 12.78 11.82 -13.22
N TYR A 73 12.01 11.49 -14.26
CA TYR A 73 12.47 11.51 -15.65
C TYR A 73 12.77 12.94 -16.10
N GLY A 74 11.90 13.91 -15.80
CA GLY A 74 12.13 15.32 -16.11
C GLY A 74 13.39 15.90 -15.46
N MET A 75 13.70 15.51 -14.22
CA MET A 75 14.93 15.92 -13.52
C MET A 75 16.21 15.32 -14.14
N ILE A 76 16.12 14.15 -14.76
CA ILE A 76 17.25 13.50 -15.43
C ILE A 76 17.39 13.95 -16.88
N SER A 77 16.28 14.31 -17.52
CA SER A 77 16.23 14.79 -18.89
C SER A 77 16.31 16.31 -19.01
N ASP A 78 16.63 17.05 -17.93
CA ASP A 78 17.13 18.42 -18.01
C ASP A 78 18.50 18.40 -18.71
N ASP A 79 18.44 18.12 -20.01
CA ASP A 79 19.53 18.20 -20.96
C ASP A 79 19.57 19.66 -21.45
N PRO A 80 20.58 20.45 -21.05
CA PRO A 80 20.69 21.88 -21.38
C PRO A 80 21.01 22.15 -22.87
N GLU A 81 20.77 21.18 -23.75
CA GLU A 81 21.03 21.26 -25.18
C GLU A 81 19.76 21.39 -26.04
N ALA A 82 18.56 21.16 -25.48
CA ALA A 82 17.29 21.26 -26.22
C ALA A 82 16.89 22.71 -26.59
N ASP A 83 17.56 23.71 -26.00
CA ASP A 83 17.26 25.13 -26.16
C ASP A 83 18.08 25.79 -27.27
N ARG A 84 18.94 25.03 -27.98
CA ARG A 84 20.04 25.56 -28.81
C ARG A 84 19.85 25.42 -30.32
N GLU A 85 18.65 25.09 -30.80
CA GLU A 85 18.34 24.94 -32.24
C GLU A 85 17.33 25.97 -32.80
N GLU A 86 17.07 27.06 -32.08
CA GLU A 86 16.34 28.22 -32.63
C GLU A 86 17.23 29.48 -32.65
N ASP A 87 18.22 29.52 -33.55
CA ASP A 87 18.91 30.75 -34.00
C ASP A 87 19.16 30.71 -35.52
#